data_AF-A0A1Q8DWT7-F1
#
_entry.id   AF-A0A1Q8DWT7-F1
#
_cell.length_a   1.000
_cell.length_b   1.000
_cell.length_c   1.000
_cell.angle_alpha   90.00
_cell.angle_beta   90.00
_cell.angle_gamma   90.00
#
_symmetry.space_group_name_H-M   'P 1'
#
loop_
_entity.id
_entity.type
_entity.pdbx_description
1 polymer ?
#
loop_
_entity_poly.entity_id
_entity_poly.type
_entity_poly.pdbx_seq_one_letter_code
_entity_poly.pdbx_strand_id
1 'polypeptide(L)'
;MTIPFFKTNPDIIKPYTLMDLDDTLFQTQRKIDAWGLSTSETKNLVCATVNKQGAPLSFMSQRQTAFLNWLLVSTDLIVVTARDRYEITRVKLPFNSWQVLTHGAIILTSDGELLSTWQQYMYNELAPLQDKLNQLSQLFANHSKNDNSQLVFTPHIDSFNNGSVNEELTIYLAIKHAQKDHQALIELAKKLPTLIRDFEQDFYVHVNANNLAILPHAVHKRHAVQFLLDHHLDSQRPSFGFGDSLADLPFLQLLDWYGMPNHGQLHDNINSQ
;
A
#
# COMPACT_ATOMS: atom_id res chain seq x y z
N MET A 1 -2.11 34.61 34.13
CA MET A 1 -1.04 33.76 33.57
C MET A 1 -0.69 34.32 32.20
N THR A 2 0.57 34.61 31.93
CA THR A 2 1.03 35.04 30.60
C THR A 2 1.34 33.80 29.77
N ILE A 3 0.59 33.57 28.70
CA ILE A 3 0.87 32.51 27.72
C ILE A 3 2.14 32.94 26.97
N PRO A 4 3.23 32.16 26.98
CA PRO A 4 4.45 32.52 26.27
C PRO A 4 4.20 32.49 24.75
N PHE A 5 4.80 33.43 24.03
CA PHE A 5 4.87 33.37 22.56
C PHE A 5 5.83 32.25 22.12
N PHE A 6 5.60 31.72 20.92
CA PHE A 6 6.46 30.72 20.29
C PHE A 6 7.93 31.17 20.26
N LYS A 7 8.82 30.24 20.57
CA LYS A 7 10.28 30.38 20.41
C LYS A 7 10.78 29.14 19.70
N THR A 8 11.65 29.31 18.72
CA THR A 8 12.26 28.20 18.00
C THR A 8 13.10 27.36 18.95
N ASN A 9 12.87 26.05 18.97
CA ASN A 9 13.72 25.10 19.69
C ASN A 9 14.71 24.47 18.69
N PRO A 10 16.04 24.59 18.91
CA PRO A 10 17.03 23.92 18.06
C PRO A 10 17.01 22.39 18.22
N ASP A 11 16.49 21.87 19.34
CA ASP A 11 16.32 20.43 19.56
C ASP A 11 15.00 19.98 18.92
N ILE A 12 15.10 19.49 17.68
CA ILE A 12 13.95 19.07 16.89
C ILE A 12 13.56 17.64 17.28
N ILE A 13 12.35 17.47 17.80
CA ILE A 13 11.70 16.16 17.84
C ILE A 13 11.26 15.82 16.42
N LYS A 14 11.82 14.76 15.86
CA LYS A 14 11.45 14.32 14.50
C LYS A 14 9.97 13.91 14.49
N PRO A 15 9.13 14.46 13.60
CA PRO A 15 7.79 13.95 13.40
C PRO A 15 7.83 12.57 12.72
N TYR A 16 6.71 11.86 12.74
CA TYR A 16 6.49 10.69 11.89
C TYR A 16 5.96 11.13 10.53
N THR A 17 6.52 10.59 9.45
CA THR A 17 5.91 10.70 8.12
C THR A 17 5.45 9.33 7.65
N LEU A 18 4.16 9.16 7.36
CA LEU A 18 3.61 7.94 6.80
C LEU A 18 3.37 8.12 5.30
N MET A 19 4.02 7.30 4.49
CA MET A 19 4.19 7.56 3.07
C MET A 19 3.77 6.36 2.23
N ASP A 20 2.73 6.54 1.41
CA ASP A 20 2.51 5.65 0.27
C ASP A 20 3.61 5.83 -0.79
N LEU A 21 3.81 4.82 -1.65
CA LEU A 21 4.98 4.74 -2.52
C LEU A 21 4.68 5.01 -3.99
N ASP A 22 4.00 4.07 -4.65
CA ASP A 22 3.71 4.14 -6.07
C ASP A 22 2.74 5.29 -6.32
N ASP A 23 3.03 6.14 -7.31
CA ASP A 23 2.25 7.32 -7.69
C ASP A 23 2.21 8.46 -6.66
N THR A 24 2.59 8.20 -5.42
CA THR A 24 2.83 9.22 -4.39
C THR A 24 4.27 9.75 -4.44
N LEU A 25 5.25 8.88 -4.25
CA LEU A 25 6.67 9.23 -4.14
C LEU A 25 7.41 9.06 -5.47
N PHE A 26 7.06 8.03 -6.24
CA PHE A 26 7.65 7.71 -7.53
C PHE A 26 6.66 7.00 -8.45
N GLN A 27 6.92 6.98 -9.75
CA GLN A 27 5.99 6.42 -10.73
C GLN A 27 6.72 5.90 -11.97
N THR A 28 6.04 5.06 -12.76
CA THR A 28 6.57 4.61 -14.04
C THR A 28 6.76 5.77 -15.02
N GLN A 29 7.74 5.66 -15.95
CA GLN A 29 7.98 6.68 -16.98
C GLN A 29 6.70 7.08 -17.74
N ARG A 30 5.88 6.09 -18.13
CA ARG A 30 4.61 6.32 -18.82
C ARG A 30 3.69 7.30 -18.07
N LYS A 31 3.66 7.25 -16.73
CA LYS A 31 2.83 8.15 -15.92
C LYS A 31 3.47 9.53 -15.79
N ILE A 32 4.80 9.61 -15.69
CA ILE A 32 5.54 10.88 -15.75
C ILE A 32 5.18 11.64 -17.03
N ASP A 33 5.26 10.96 -18.17
CA ASP A 33 4.97 11.54 -19.48
C ASP A 33 3.49 11.96 -19.58
N ALA A 34 2.58 11.13 -19.08
CA ALA A 34 1.14 11.40 -19.10
C ALA A 34 0.73 12.59 -18.22
N TRP A 35 1.35 12.75 -17.04
CA TRP A 35 1.06 13.85 -16.12
C TRP A 35 1.85 15.13 -16.41
N GLY A 36 2.86 15.08 -17.29
CA GLY A 36 3.69 16.24 -17.61
C GLY A 36 4.39 16.82 -16.37
N LEU A 37 4.91 15.95 -15.49
CA LEU A 37 5.49 16.38 -14.22
C LEU A 37 6.64 17.39 -14.45
N SER A 38 6.69 18.43 -13.63
CA SER A 38 7.81 19.38 -13.69
C SER A 38 9.13 18.69 -13.35
N THR A 39 10.25 19.16 -13.94
CA THR A 39 11.61 18.67 -13.65
C THR A 39 11.81 17.17 -13.89
N SER A 40 11.12 16.62 -14.89
CA SER A 40 11.11 15.19 -15.21
C SER A 40 11.77 14.84 -16.55
N GLU A 41 12.71 15.68 -17.02
CA GLU A 41 13.55 15.34 -18.18
C GLU A 41 14.20 13.97 -17.96
N THR A 42 14.09 13.05 -18.93
CA THR A 42 14.50 11.65 -18.78
C THR A 42 15.92 11.47 -18.23
N LYS A 43 16.86 12.30 -18.68
CA LYS A 43 18.27 12.28 -18.22
C LYS A 43 18.45 12.63 -16.73
N ASN A 44 17.47 13.28 -16.11
CA ASN A 44 17.52 13.74 -14.73
C ASN A 44 16.63 12.90 -13.80
N LEU A 45 15.98 11.85 -14.31
CA LEU A 45 15.16 10.98 -13.49
C LEU A 45 16.02 10.10 -12.59
N VAL A 46 15.62 9.98 -11.33
CA VAL A 46 16.28 9.10 -10.36
C VAL A 46 15.51 7.80 -10.28
N CYS A 47 16.18 6.68 -10.53
CA CYS A 47 15.57 5.35 -10.41
C CYS A 47 15.20 5.08 -8.95
N ALA A 48 13.92 4.81 -8.70
CA ALA A 48 13.41 4.46 -7.37
C ALA A 48 13.16 2.96 -7.22
N THR A 49 12.77 2.28 -8.30
CA THR A 49 12.47 0.84 -8.27
C THR A 49 12.96 0.10 -9.49
N VAL A 50 13.22 -1.20 -9.33
CA VAL A 50 13.56 -2.13 -10.42
C VAL A 50 12.47 -3.19 -10.63
N ASN A 51 12.42 -3.79 -11.82
CA ASN A 51 11.55 -4.93 -12.10
C ASN A 51 12.19 -6.26 -11.61
N LYS A 52 11.53 -7.39 -11.90
CA LYS A 52 12.01 -8.73 -11.51
C LYS A 52 13.37 -9.11 -12.14
N GLN A 53 13.74 -8.47 -13.24
CA GLN A 53 15.01 -8.66 -13.95
C GLN A 53 16.09 -7.64 -13.52
N GLY A 54 15.79 -6.79 -12.53
CA GLY A 54 16.72 -5.76 -12.06
C GLY A 54 16.82 -4.51 -12.95
N ALA A 55 16.03 -4.42 -14.03
CA ALA A 55 16.00 -3.23 -14.87
C ALA A 55 15.16 -2.11 -14.21
N PRO A 56 15.52 -0.82 -14.41
CA PRO A 56 14.74 0.31 -13.90
C PRO A 56 13.27 0.25 -14.31
N LEU A 57 12.37 0.56 -13.36
CA LEU A 57 10.91 0.46 -13.55
C LEU A 57 10.17 1.75 -13.20
N SER A 58 10.45 2.33 -12.03
CA SER A 58 9.82 3.57 -11.57
C SER A 58 10.86 4.59 -11.13
N PHE A 59 10.51 5.86 -11.28
CA PHE A 59 11.43 6.98 -11.19
C PHE A 59 10.85 8.13 -10.37
N MET A 60 11.75 8.91 -9.80
CA MET A 60 11.46 10.20 -9.17
C MET A 60 11.94 11.34 -10.08
N SER A 61 11.14 12.39 -10.16
CA SER A 61 11.60 13.70 -10.63
C SER A 61 12.61 14.32 -9.67
N GLN A 62 13.28 15.40 -10.09
CA GLN A 62 14.19 16.14 -9.21
C GLN A 62 13.47 16.72 -7.98
N ARG A 63 12.22 17.20 -8.16
CA ARG A 63 11.39 17.68 -7.04
C ARG A 63 11.02 16.57 -6.05
N GLN A 64 10.62 15.40 -6.54
CA GLN A 64 10.35 14.23 -5.69
C GLN A 64 11.60 13.77 -4.94
N THR A 65 12.76 13.81 -5.60
CA THR A 65 14.05 13.48 -4.97
C THR A 65 14.40 14.46 -3.85
N ALA A 66 14.26 15.76 -4.09
CA ALA A 66 14.49 16.78 -3.07
C ALA A 66 13.53 16.65 -1.88
N PHE A 67 12.26 16.35 -2.15
CA PHE A 67 11.24 16.10 -1.13
C PHE A 67 11.58 14.87 -0.28
N LEU A 68 11.96 13.75 -0.90
CA LEU A 68 12.38 12.55 -0.18
C LEU A 68 13.62 12.81 0.70
N ASN A 69 14.63 13.51 0.18
CA ASN A 69 15.82 13.86 0.96
C ASN A 69 15.48 14.67 2.20
N TRP A 70 14.56 15.63 2.08
CA TRP A 70 14.07 16.39 3.24
C TRP A 70 13.40 15.48 4.26
N LEU A 71 12.50 14.57 3.82
CA LEU A 71 11.83 13.62 4.71
C LEU A 71 12.81 12.71 5.45
N LEU A 72 13.73 12.06 4.73
CA LEU A 72 14.71 11.15 5.30
C LEU A 72 15.59 11.80 6.38
N VAL A 73 15.89 13.10 6.24
CA VAL A 73 16.71 13.84 7.21
C VAL A 73 15.88 14.32 8.39
N SER A 74 14.66 14.81 8.14
CA SER A 74 13.88 15.58 9.13
C SER A 74 12.82 14.77 9.87
N THR A 75 12.49 13.55 9.44
CA THR A 75 11.39 12.75 10.00
C THR A 75 11.80 11.30 10.22
N ASP A 76 10.97 10.56 10.95
CA ASP A 76 10.99 9.09 10.89
C ASP A 76 9.99 8.67 9.81
N LEU A 77 10.51 8.33 8.63
CA LEU A 77 9.73 8.00 7.43
C LEU A 77 9.27 6.54 7.46
N ILE A 78 7.99 6.33 7.73
CA ILE A 78 7.29 5.04 7.74
C ILE A 78 6.65 4.80 6.38
N VAL A 79 6.93 3.63 5.79
CA VAL A 79 6.33 3.23 4.52
C VAL A 79 4.94 2.64 4.74
N VAL A 80 3.96 2.97 3.89
CA VAL A 80 2.61 2.39 3.93
C VAL A 80 2.15 2.02 2.52
N THR A 81 2.38 0.77 2.10
CA THR A 81 2.26 0.36 0.69
C THR A 81 1.42 -0.91 0.48
N ALA A 82 0.87 -1.03 -0.73
CA ALA A 82 0.27 -2.26 -1.22
C ALA A 82 1.30 -3.37 -1.53
N ARG A 83 2.56 -2.99 -1.77
CA ARG A 83 3.65 -3.93 -2.12
C ARG A 83 3.86 -4.97 -1.05
N ASP A 84 4.05 -6.23 -1.46
CA ASP A 84 4.40 -7.32 -0.55
C ASP A 84 5.89 -7.32 -0.15
N ARG A 85 6.27 -8.27 0.72
CA ARG A 85 7.65 -8.43 1.22
C ARG A 85 8.69 -8.68 0.13
N TYR A 86 8.31 -9.25 -1.01
CA TYR A 86 9.21 -9.41 -2.16
C TYR A 86 9.23 -8.15 -3.02
N GLU A 87 8.10 -7.47 -3.17
CA GLU A 87 8.00 -6.26 -3.99
C GLU A 87 8.69 -5.04 -3.40
N ILE A 88 8.71 -4.93 -2.07
CA ILE A 88 9.38 -3.83 -1.38
C ILE A 88 10.91 -3.89 -1.56
N THR A 89 11.52 -5.08 -1.64
CA THR A 89 12.98 -5.24 -1.86
C THR A 89 13.47 -4.67 -3.20
N ARG A 90 12.54 -4.46 -4.13
CA ARG A 90 12.83 -3.86 -5.44
C ARG A 90 12.79 -2.33 -5.41
N VAL A 91 12.31 -1.73 -4.33
CA VAL A 91 12.46 -0.30 -4.05
C VAL A 91 13.88 -0.06 -3.55
N LYS A 92 14.57 0.91 -4.16
CA LYS A 92 16.00 1.21 -3.92
C LYS A 92 16.20 2.48 -3.11
N LEU A 93 15.18 2.85 -2.34
CA LEU A 93 15.19 3.99 -1.44
C LEU A 93 15.55 3.52 -0.02
N PRO A 94 16.29 4.33 0.76
CA PRO A 94 16.84 3.91 2.05
C PRO A 94 15.81 4.07 3.19
N PHE A 95 14.81 3.20 3.23
CA PHE A 95 13.86 3.17 4.36
C PHE A 95 14.48 2.45 5.56
N ASN A 96 14.52 3.13 6.71
CA ASN A 96 15.17 2.66 7.94
C ASN A 96 14.23 2.71 9.18
N SER A 97 12.93 2.84 8.93
CA SER A 97 11.88 2.87 9.97
C SER A 97 10.88 1.74 9.72
N TRP A 98 9.75 1.77 10.43
CA TRP A 98 8.63 0.86 10.24
C TRP A 98 8.15 0.83 8.79
N GLN A 99 7.68 -0.34 8.35
CA GLN A 99 7.07 -0.50 7.03
C GLN A 99 5.78 -1.31 7.13
N VAL A 100 4.67 -0.69 6.72
CA VAL A 100 3.39 -1.34 6.52
C VAL A 100 3.31 -1.79 5.07
N LEU A 101 3.22 -3.10 4.86
CA LEU A 101 3.27 -3.76 3.56
C LEU A 101 1.97 -4.53 3.29
N THR A 102 1.81 -4.99 2.04
CA THR A 102 0.72 -5.89 1.63
C THR A 102 -0.65 -5.36 2.03
N HIS A 103 -0.93 -4.09 1.72
CA HIS A 103 -2.18 -3.41 2.08
C HIS A 103 -2.47 -3.35 3.59
N GLY A 104 -1.47 -3.53 4.46
CA GLY A 104 -1.64 -3.55 5.91
C GLY A 104 -1.51 -4.93 6.54
N ALA A 105 -1.44 -6.00 5.77
CA ALA A 105 -1.32 -7.35 6.36
C ALA A 105 0.04 -7.61 7.03
N ILE A 106 1.08 -6.85 6.68
CA ILE A 106 2.43 -7.06 7.20
C ILE A 106 2.96 -5.75 7.79
N ILE A 107 3.59 -5.84 8.95
CA ILE A 107 4.37 -4.75 9.55
C ILE A 107 5.80 -5.26 9.76
N LEU A 108 6.76 -4.52 9.19
CA LEU A 108 8.17 -4.66 9.51
C LEU A 108 8.57 -3.60 10.54
N THR A 109 9.37 -4.02 11.52
CA THR A 109 10.07 -3.14 12.46
C THR A 109 11.16 -2.33 11.76
N SER A 110 11.74 -1.35 12.44
CA SER A 110 12.90 -0.60 11.94
C SER A 110 14.11 -1.48 11.62
N ASP A 111 14.21 -2.65 12.27
CA ASP A 111 15.27 -3.62 12.03
C ASP A 111 14.99 -4.54 10.83
N GLY A 112 13.82 -4.40 10.19
CA GLY A 112 13.40 -5.21 9.04
C GLY A 112 12.71 -6.52 9.41
N GLU A 113 12.54 -6.80 10.70
CA GLU A 113 11.89 -8.02 11.20
C GLU A 113 10.36 -7.89 11.23
N LEU A 114 9.66 -9.01 11.05
CA LEU A 114 8.19 -9.08 11.20
C LEU A 114 7.77 -8.74 12.63
N LEU A 115 6.78 -7.86 12.79
CA LEU A 115 6.23 -7.52 14.09
C LEU A 115 5.34 -8.66 14.61
N SER A 116 5.80 -9.40 15.62
CA SER A 116 5.17 -10.63 16.11
C SER A 116 3.72 -10.46 16.60
N THR A 117 3.43 -9.36 17.30
CA THR A 117 2.08 -9.07 17.79
C THR A 117 1.10 -8.83 16.64
N TRP A 118 1.54 -8.14 15.58
CA TRP A 118 0.75 -7.94 14.37
C TRP A 118 0.58 -9.24 13.56
N GLN A 119 1.63 -10.07 13.49
CA GLN A 119 1.57 -11.39 12.87
C GLN A 119 0.48 -12.27 13.49
N GLN A 120 0.42 -12.31 14.83
CA GLN A 120 -0.60 -13.08 15.53
C GLN A 120 -2.01 -12.51 15.35
N TYR A 121 -2.15 -11.18 15.36
CA TYR A 121 -3.41 -10.52 15.05
C TYR A 121 -3.90 -10.90 13.64
N MET A 122 -3.06 -10.75 12.61
CA MET A 122 -3.43 -11.06 11.24
C MET A 122 -3.69 -12.55 11.01
N TYR A 123 -3.00 -13.45 11.72
CA TYR A 123 -3.33 -14.87 11.71
C TYR A 123 -4.78 -15.12 12.15
N ASN A 124 -5.18 -14.53 13.30
CA ASN A 124 -6.51 -14.73 13.85
C ASN A 124 -7.62 -14.20 12.93
N GLU A 125 -7.35 -13.12 12.20
CA GLU A 125 -8.28 -12.53 11.23
C GLU A 125 -8.34 -13.31 9.91
N LEU A 126 -7.20 -13.84 9.44
CA LEU A 126 -7.11 -14.51 8.13
C LEU A 126 -7.44 -16.00 8.17
N ALA A 127 -7.12 -16.70 9.26
CA ALA A 127 -7.32 -18.14 9.38
C ALA A 127 -8.79 -18.56 9.14
N PRO A 128 -9.82 -17.87 9.69
CA PRO A 128 -11.23 -18.21 9.44
C PRO A 128 -11.67 -18.03 7.98
N LEU A 129 -10.94 -17.23 7.20
CA LEU A 129 -11.29 -16.88 5.82
C LEU A 129 -10.59 -17.75 4.78
N GLN A 130 -9.68 -18.64 5.19
CA GLN A 130 -8.89 -19.45 4.25
C GLN A 130 -9.76 -20.35 3.37
N ASP A 131 -10.81 -20.98 3.93
CA ASP A 131 -11.72 -21.81 3.14
C ASP A 131 -12.41 -21.01 2.03
N LYS A 132 -12.84 -19.78 2.33
CA LYS A 132 -13.49 -18.90 1.36
C LYS A 132 -12.51 -18.42 0.28
N LEU A 133 -11.31 -18.01 0.68
CA LEU A 133 -10.25 -17.62 -0.25
C LEU A 133 -9.82 -18.79 -1.16
N ASN A 134 -9.76 -20.01 -0.62
CA ASN A 134 -9.46 -21.22 -1.38
C ASN A 134 -10.57 -21.56 -2.39
N GLN A 135 -11.85 -21.44 -1.99
CA GLN A 135 -12.98 -21.63 -2.90
C GLN A 135 -12.94 -20.62 -4.06
N LEU A 136 -12.75 -19.33 -3.76
CA LEU A 136 -12.58 -18.29 -4.79
C LEU A 136 -11.39 -18.58 -5.69
N SER A 137 -10.25 -19.00 -5.12
CA SER A 137 -9.06 -19.36 -5.89
C SER A 137 -9.32 -20.52 -6.85
N GLN A 138 -10.02 -21.56 -6.41
CA GLN A 138 -10.39 -22.70 -7.24
C GLN A 138 -11.37 -22.31 -8.35
N LEU A 139 -12.37 -21.48 -8.03
CA LEU A 139 -13.34 -20.95 -9.01
C LEU A 139 -12.62 -20.20 -10.13
N PHE A 140 -11.69 -19.30 -9.80
CA PHE A 140 -10.94 -18.55 -10.81
C PHE A 140 -9.91 -19.39 -11.54
N ALA A 141 -9.22 -20.31 -10.86
CA ALA A 141 -8.29 -21.23 -11.51
C ALA A 141 -9.00 -22.11 -12.55
N ASN A 142 -10.22 -22.57 -12.28
CA ASN A 142 -11.04 -23.32 -13.22
C ASN A 142 -11.51 -22.45 -14.39
N HIS A 143 -11.82 -21.17 -14.12
CA HIS A 143 -12.19 -20.22 -15.18
C HIS A 143 -11.01 -19.90 -16.10
N SER A 144 -9.81 -19.66 -15.55
CA SER A 144 -8.58 -19.38 -16.31
C SER A 144 -8.10 -20.57 -17.16
N LYS A 145 -8.44 -21.81 -16.79
CA LYS A 145 -8.13 -23.01 -17.57
C LYS A 145 -9.05 -23.23 -18.78
N ASN A 146 -10.19 -22.53 -18.84
CA ASN A 146 -10.98 -22.52 -20.06
C ASN A 146 -10.31 -21.57 -21.06
N ASP A 147 -9.92 -22.06 -22.24
CA ASP A 147 -9.07 -21.38 -23.24
C ASP A 147 -9.51 -19.96 -23.67
N ASN A 148 -10.74 -19.54 -23.32
CA ASN A 148 -11.27 -18.22 -23.63
C ASN A 148 -11.11 -17.19 -22.49
N SER A 149 -10.67 -17.58 -21.29
CA SER A 149 -10.50 -16.67 -20.16
C SER A 149 -9.23 -15.82 -20.30
N GLN A 150 -9.40 -14.51 -20.49
CA GLN A 150 -8.31 -13.53 -20.47
C GLN A 150 -7.93 -13.08 -19.04
N LEU A 151 -8.44 -13.75 -17.99
CA LEU A 151 -8.15 -13.41 -16.60
C LEU A 151 -6.93 -14.15 -16.07
N VAL A 152 -6.00 -13.39 -15.50
CA VAL A 152 -4.80 -13.88 -14.79
C VAL A 152 -5.03 -13.71 -13.30
N PHE A 153 -5.07 -14.83 -12.59
CA PHE A 153 -5.28 -14.89 -11.16
C PHE A 153 -3.96 -15.06 -10.40
N THR A 154 -3.81 -14.39 -9.26
CA THR A 154 -2.63 -14.51 -8.40
C THR A 154 -3.05 -14.40 -6.94
N PRO A 155 -2.92 -15.47 -6.14
CA PRO A 155 -3.07 -15.37 -4.69
C PRO A 155 -1.83 -14.69 -4.11
N HIS A 156 -2.03 -13.76 -3.17
CA HIS A 156 -0.94 -13.19 -2.38
C HIS A 156 -0.90 -13.91 -1.04
N ILE A 157 0.22 -14.59 -0.78
CA ILE A 157 0.40 -15.50 0.35
C ILE A 157 1.62 -15.03 1.15
N ASP A 158 1.52 -15.13 2.46
CA ASP A 158 2.66 -14.95 3.35
C ASP A 158 2.55 -15.91 4.55
N SER A 159 3.64 -16.04 5.30
CA SER A 159 3.70 -16.85 6.50
C SER A 159 3.38 -16.01 7.73
N PHE A 160 2.44 -16.47 8.55
CA PHE A 160 2.00 -15.83 9.78
C PHE A 160 2.25 -16.72 10.99
N ASN A 161 2.80 -16.12 12.06
CA ASN A 161 3.01 -16.81 13.33
C ASN A 161 1.79 -16.68 14.24
N ASN A 162 1.22 -17.82 14.67
CA ASN A 162 0.06 -17.84 15.57
C ASN A 162 0.41 -17.86 17.07
N GLY A 163 1.71 -17.73 17.41
CA GLY A 163 2.28 -17.87 18.75
C GLY A 163 2.92 -19.24 19.01
N SER A 164 2.75 -20.22 18.11
CA SER A 164 3.36 -21.55 18.21
C SER A 164 4.07 -21.98 16.94
N VAL A 165 3.41 -21.83 15.79
CA VAL A 165 3.94 -22.24 14.48
C VAL A 165 3.73 -21.12 13.45
N ASN A 166 4.53 -21.18 12.40
CA ASN A 166 4.37 -20.36 11.20
C ASN A 166 3.50 -21.12 10.21
N GLU A 167 2.40 -20.52 9.77
CA GLU A 167 1.49 -21.09 8.78
C GLU A 167 1.40 -20.17 7.55
N GLU A 168 1.39 -20.75 6.35
CA GLU A 168 1.16 -19.98 5.12
C GLU A 168 -0.33 -19.71 4.95
N LEU A 169 -0.69 -18.43 4.88
CA LEU A 169 -2.07 -17.99 4.69
C LEU A 169 -2.18 -17.13 3.43
N THR A 170 -3.26 -17.33 2.68
CA THR A 170 -3.66 -16.40 1.63
C THR A 170 -4.17 -15.11 2.29
N ILE A 171 -3.58 -13.98 1.92
CA ILE A 171 -3.93 -12.66 2.41
C ILE A 171 -5.06 -12.06 1.58
N TYR A 172 -4.88 -12.05 0.27
CA TYR A 172 -5.86 -11.50 -0.68
C TYR A 172 -5.65 -12.10 -2.07
N LEU A 173 -6.62 -11.88 -2.96
CA LEU A 173 -6.59 -12.37 -4.33
C LEU A 173 -6.47 -11.22 -5.32
N ALA A 174 -5.50 -11.28 -6.23
CA ALA A 174 -5.35 -10.34 -7.34
C ALA A 174 -5.80 -10.96 -8.66
N ILE A 175 -6.51 -10.17 -9.46
CA ILE A 175 -7.00 -10.54 -10.79
C ILE A 175 -6.62 -9.43 -11.77
N LYS A 176 -5.97 -9.81 -12.86
CA LYS A 176 -5.63 -8.90 -13.97
C LYS A 176 -6.21 -9.43 -15.26
N HIS A 177 -6.50 -8.54 -16.20
CA HIS A 177 -6.88 -8.92 -17.55
C HIS A 177 -5.63 -8.94 -18.45
N ALA A 178 -5.41 -10.03 -19.19
CA ALA A 178 -4.25 -10.21 -20.07
C ALA A 178 -4.14 -9.09 -21.12
N GLN A 179 -5.29 -8.64 -21.64
CA GLN A 179 -5.40 -7.53 -22.60
C GLN A 179 -5.68 -6.17 -21.96
N LYS A 180 -5.58 -6.05 -20.62
CA LYS A 180 -5.86 -4.80 -19.89
C LYS A 180 -7.27 -4.24 -20.08
N ASP A 181 -8.27 -5.11 -20.22
CA ASP A 181 -9.68 -4.72 -20.26
C ASP A 181 -10.17 -4.38 -18.85
N HIS A 182 -10.25 -3.09 -18.58
CA HIS A 182 -10.72 -2.57 -17.29
C HIS A 182 -12.22 -2.84 -17.07
N GLN A 183 -13.04 -2.82 -18.12
CA GLN A 183 -14.47 -3.03 -18.00
C GLN A 183 -14.77 -4.49 -17.61
N ALA A 184 -14.03 -5.45 -18.15
CA ALA A 184 -14.14 -6.86 -17.77
C ALA A 184 -13.90 -7.05 -16.26
N LEU A 185 -12.95 -6.32 -15.67
CA LEU A 185 -12.68 -6.36 -14.23
C LEU A 185 -13.83 -5.71 -13.42
N ILE A 186 -14.38 -4.59 -13.88
CA ILE A 186 -15.55 -3.95 -13.23
C ILE A 186 -16.75 -4.90 -13.24
N GLU A 187 -17.03 -5.54 -14.37
CA GLU A 187 -18.16 -6.48 -14.47
C GLU A 187 -17.94 -7.74 -13.64
N LEU A 188 -16.70 -8.20 -13.52
CA LEU A 188 -16.35 -9.28 -12.60
C LEU A 188 -16.59 -8.86 -11.15
N ALA A 189 -16.14 -7.67 -10.75
CA ALA A 189 -16.31 -7.15 -9.38
C ALA A 189 -17.79 -7.15 -8.95
N LYS A 190 -18.70 -6.75 -9.83
CA LYS A 190 -20.15 -6.76 -9.56
C LYS A 190 -20.73 -8.17 -9.33
N LYS A 191 -20.09 -9.21 -9.87
CA LYS A 191 -20.56 -10.60 -9.76
C LYS A 191 -19.99 -11.32 -8.54
N LEU A 192 -18.85 -10.86 -8.00
CA LEU A 192 -18.18 -11.50 -6.86
C LEU A 192 -19.09 -11.76 -5.66
N PRO A 193 -19.97 -10.82 -5.24
CA PRO A 193 -20.88 -11.05 -4.12
C PRO A 193 -21.82 -12.24 -4.29
N THR A 194 -22.07 -12.66 -5.53
CA THR A 194 -22.95 -13.80 -5.84
C THR A 194 -22.22 -15.14 -5.90
N LEU A 195 -20.88 -15.14 -5.92
CA LEU A 195 -20.07 -16.35 -6.09
C LEU A 195 -19.78 -17.06 -4.77
N ILE A 196 -19.87 -16.36 -3.65
CA ILE A 196 -19.62 -16.91 -2.33
C ILE A 196 -20.50 -16.27 -1.27
N ARG A 197 -20.87 -17.04 -0.26
CA ARG A 197 -21.75 -16.59 0.82
C ARG A 197 -21.04 -15.57 1.72
N ASP A 198 -21.79 -14.57 2.16
CA ASP A 198 -21.37 -13.50 3.08
C ASP A 198 -20.18 -12.68 2.54
N PHE A 199 -20.01 -12.63 1.22
CA PHE A 199 -18.88 -11.96 0.56
C PHE A 199 -18.68 -10.52 1.04
N GLU A 200 -19.73 -9.71 1.07
CA GLU A 200 -19.64 -8.30 1.47
C GLU A 200 -19.34 -8.11 2.96
N GLN A 201 -19.65 -9.11 3.79
CA GLN A 201 -19.35 -9.09 5.23
C GLN A 201 -17.87 -9.36 5.49
N ASP A 202 -17.25 -10.19 4.66
CA ASP A 202 -15.87 -10.63 4.88
C ASP A 202 -14.86 -9.87 4.02
N PHE A 203 -15.27 -9.46 2.80
CA PHE A 203 -14.39 -8.93 1.78
C PHE A 203 -14.88 -7.59 1.22
N TYR A 204 -13.93 -6.81 0.72
CA TYR A 204 -14.18 -5.72 -0.20
C TYR A 204 -13.35 -5.90 -1.47
N VAL A 205 -13.74 -5.15 -2.52
CA VAL A 205 -13.09 -5.22 -3.83
C VAL A 205 -12.48 -3.87 -4.16
N HIS A 206 -11.21 -3.88 -4.55
CA HIS A 206 -10.52 -2.70 -5.07
C HIS A 206 -10.19 -2.91 -6.54
N VAL A 207 -10.74 -2.06 -7.42
CA VAL A 207 -10.42 -2.06 -8.85
C VAL A 207 -9.64 -0.79 -9.19
N ASN A 208 -8.41 -0.94 -9.67
CA ASN A 208 -7.56 0.16 -10.13
C ASN A 208 -6.82 -0.23 -11.42
N ALA A 209 -7.09 0.49 -12.51
CA ALA A 209 -6.57 0.19 -13.84
C ALA A 209 -6.73 -1.31 -14.19
N ASN A 210 -5.65 -2.01 -14.52
CA ASN A 210 -5.70 -3.45 -14.83
C ASN A 210 -5.45 -4.34 -13.60
N ASN A 211 -6.04 -3.99 -12.45
CA ASN A 211 -5.89 -4.76 -11.22
C ASN A 211 -7.21 -4.74 -10.45
N LEU A 212 -7.76 -5.92 -10.19
CA LEU A 212 -8.83 -6.15 -9.23
C LEU A 212 -8.23 -6.92 -8.06
N ALA A 213 -8.43 -6.43 -6.84
CA ALA A 213 -8.06 -7.12 -5.62
C ALA A 213 -9.30 -7.44 -4.80
N ILE A 214 -9.40 -8.68 -4.30
CA ILE A 214 -10.41 -9.14 -3.35
C ILE A 214 -9.71 -9.26 -2.01
N LEU A 215 -10.01 -8.37 -1.07
CA LEU A 215 -9.32 -8.27 0.20
C LEU A 215 -10.28 -8.55 1.36
N PRO A 216 -9.88 -9.36 2.36
CA PRO A 216 -10.54 -9.37 3.66
C PRO A 216 -10.60 -7.97 4.25
N HIS A 217 -11.68 -7.61 4.95
CA HIS A 217 -11.77 -6.29 5.61
C HIS A 217 -10.65 -6.04 6.61
N ALA A 218 -10.13 -7.09 7.25
CA ALA A 218 -8.97 -7.00 8.14
C ALA A 218 -7.68 -6.53 7.42
N VAL A 219 -7.56 -6.77 6.11
CA VAL A 219 -6.39 -6.36 5.30
C VAL A 219 -6.61 -4.92 4.82
N HIS A 220 -6.24 -3.97 5.68
CA HIS A 220 -6.36 -2.55 5.35
C HIS A 220 -5.24 -1.71 5.97
N LYS A 221 -4.67 -0.77 5.19
CA LYS A 221 -3.55 0.10 5.60
C LYS A 221 -3.87 0.83 6.91
N ARG A 222 -5.11 1.34 7.03
CA ARG A 222 -5.66 1.96 8.25
C ARG A 222 -5.47 1.11 9.50
N HIS A 223 -5.74 -0.20 9.48
CA HIS A 223 -5.65 -1.04 10.67
C HIS A 223 -4.21 -1.16 11.16
N ALA A 224 -3.27 -1.40 10.25
CA ALA A 224 -1.85 -1.46 10.57
C ALA A 224 -1.30 -0.12 11.07
N VAL A 225 -1.70 1.00 10.44
CA VAL A 225 -1.30 2.34 10.87
C VAL A 225 -1.86 2.66 12.24
N GLN A 226 -3.15 2.39 12.49
CA GLN A 226 -3.76 2.56 13.80
C GLN A 226 -3.01 1.74 14.86
N PHE A 227 -2.69 0.48 14.56
CA PHE A 227 -1.95 -0.38 15.47
C PHE A 227 -0.58 0.20 15.85
N LEU A 228 0.17 0.73 14.87
CA LEU A 228 1.44 1.41 15.13
C LEU A 228 1.26 2.64 16.01
N LEU A 229 0.29 3.50 15.70
CA LEU A 229 -0.01 4.71 16.48
C LEU A 229 -0.35 4.39 17.94
N ASP A 230 -1.14 3.35 18.17
CA ASP A 230 -1.63 3.00 19.51
C ASP A 230 -0.56 2.30 20.38
N HIS A 231 0.34 1.52 19.77
CA HIS A 231 1.20 0.60 20.52
C HIS A 231 2.71 0.83 20.37
N HIS A 232 3.15 1.53 19.32
CA HIS A 232 4.56 1.58 18.94
C HIS A 232 5.10 2.99 18.67
N LEU A 233 4.26 3.92 18.26
CA LEU A 233 4.66 5.30 17.97
C LEU A 233 4.41 6.20 19.19
N ASP A 234 5.34 7.11 19.45
CA ASP A 234 5.19 8.07 20.55
C ASP A 234 4.14 9.14 20.19
N SER A 235 3.00 9.09 20.89
CA SER A 235 1.87 10.02 20.75
C SER A 235 2.21 11.51 20.93
N GLN A 236 3.36 11.85 21.53
CA GLN A 236 3.80 13.24 21.67
C GLN A 236 4.48 13.78 20.40
N ARG A 237 4.84 12.90 19.46
CA ARG A 237 5.48 13.27 18.20
C ARG A 237 4.41 13.58 17.15
N PRO A 238 4.50 14.72 16.45
CA PRO A 238 3.54 15.02 15.39
C PRO A 238 3.64 14.00 14.25
N SER A 239 2.52 13.75 13.60
CA SER A 239 2.39 12.79 12.51
C SER A 239 1.82 13.45 11.26
N PHE A 240 2.38 13.13 10.09
CA PHE A 240 1.77 13.52 8.83
C PHE A 240 1.99 12.49 7.74
N GLY A 241 1.22 12.56 6.65
CA GLY A 241 1.36 11.56 5.60
C GLY A 241 0.90 11.99 4.22
N PHE A 242 1.26 11.16 3.24
CA PHE A 242 0.94 11.39 1.84
C PHE A 242 0.48 10.10 1.16
N GLY A 243 -0.53 10.22 0.30
CA GLY A 243 -1.02 9.14 -0.57
C GLY A 243 -1.75 9.70 -1.78
N ASP A 244 -1.76 8.96 -2.89
CA ASP A 244 -2.41 9.34 -4.14
C ASP A 244 -3.78 8.70 -4.34
N SER A 245 -4.08 7.61 -3.61
CA SER A 245 -5.31 6.83 -3.79
C SER A 245 -6.40 7.16 -2.79
N LEU A 246 -7.66 6.97 -3.20
CA LEU A 246 -8.80 6.92 -2.26
C LEU A 246 -8.62 5.83 -1.19
N ALA A 247 -7.89 4.75 -1.50
CA ALA A 247 -7.59 3.69 -0.55
C ALA A 247 -6.61 4.12 0.56
N ASP A 248 -5.91 5.24 0.38
CA ASP A 248 -4.97 5.78 1.35
C ASP A 248 -5.67 6.70 2.36
N LEU A 249 -6.75 7.36 1.94
CA LEU A 249 -7.48 8.33 2.76
C LEU A 249 -7.82 7.81 4.17
N PRO A 250 -8.28 6.55 4.36
CA PRO A 250 -8.62 6.09 5.70
C PRO A 250 -7.41 5.97 6.65
N PHE A 251 -6.18 5.73 6.17
CA PHE A 251 -5.01 5.77 7.07
C PHE A 251 -4.49 7.21 7.24
N LEU A 252 -4.57 8.02 6.18
CA LEU A 252 -4.16 9.43 6.23
C LEU A 252 -4.98 10.23 7.24
N GLN A 253 -6.28 9.93 7.36
CA GLN A 253 -7.19 10.54 8.34
C GLN A 253 -6.94 10.13 9.80
N LEU A 254 -5.97 9.24 10.06
CA LEU A 254 -5.51 8.94 11.42
C LEU A 254 -4.43 9.92 11.90
N LEU A 255 -3.85 10.71 11.00
CA LEU A 255 -2.67 11.55 11.26
C LEU A 255 -3.08 12.99 11.56
N ASP A 256 -2.16 13.77 12.14
CA ASP A 256 -2.42 15.18 12.47
C ASP A 256 -2.58 16.03 11.20
N TRP A 257 -1.77 15.74 10.17
CA TRP A 257 -1.90 16.34 8.84
C TRP A 257 -1.73 15.30 7.75
N TYR A 258 -2.40 15.49 6.61
CA TYR A 258 -2.16 14.68 5.44
C TYR A 258 -2.29 15.48 4.15
N GLY A 259 -1.66 14.99 3.11
CA GLY A 259 -1.72 15.57 1.78
C GLY A 259 -1.68 14.51 0.69
N MET A 260 -1.67 14.99 -0.53
CA MET A 260 -1.62 14.17 -1.74
C MET A 260 -0.79 14.91 -2.80
N PRO A 261 -0.22 14.20 -3.79
CA PRO A 261 0.27 14.85 -5.00
C PRO A 261 -0.86 15.64 -5.67
N ASN A 262 -0.52 16.65 -6.46
CA ASN A 262 -1.49 17.42 -7.27
C ASN A 262 -1.92 16.68 -8.56
N HIS A 263 -1.95 15.36 -8.49
CA HIS A 263 -2.30 14.41 -9.53
C HIS A 263 -2.60 13.07 -8.84
N GLY A 264 -3.13 12.11 -9.59
CA GLY A 264 -3.53 10.82 -9.04
C GLY A 264 -4.97 10.83 -8.56
N GLN A 265 -5.43 9.66 -8.12
CA GLN A 265 -6.86 9.38 -7.97
C GLN A 265 -7.53 10.31 -6.95
N LEU A 266 -6.91 10.54 -5.79
CA LEU A 266 -7.45 11.38 -4.73
C LEU A 266 -7.59 12.85 -5.18
N HIS A 267 -6.60 13.36 -5.91
CA HIS A 267 -6.63 14.71 -6.47
C HIS A 267 -7.75 14.89 -7.50
N ASP A 268 -7.84 13.94 -8.44
CA ASP A 268 -8.83 13.99 -9.51
C ASP A 268 -10.27 13.88 -8.96
N ASN A 269 -10.48 13.12 -7.88
CA ASN A 269 -11.79 13.01 -7.22
C ASN A 269 -12.23 14.32 -6.54
N ILE A 270 -11.30 15.13 -6.04
CA ILE A 270 -11.63 16.42 -5.40
C ILE A 270 -11.96 17.49 -6.44
N ASN A 271 -11.20 17.56 -7.54
CA ASN A 271 -11.46 18.54 -8.61
C ASN A 271 -12.72 18.24 -9.44
N SER A 272 -13.28 17.04 -9.28
CA SER A 272 -14.53 16.64 -9.96
C SER A 272 -15.79 17.09 -9.22
N GLN A 273 -15.64 17.78 -8.07
CA GLN A 273 -16.71 18.42 -7.30
C GLN A 273 -16.73 19.93 -7.54
#